data_AF-A0A7X6UQM8-F1
#
_entry.id   AF-A0A7X6UQM8-F1
#
_cell.length_a   1.000
_cell.length_b   1.000
_cell.length_c   1.000
_cell.angle_alpha   90.00
_cell.angle_beta   90.00
_cell.angle_gamma   90.00
#
_symmetry.space_group_name_H-M   'P 1'
#
loop_
_entity.id
_entity.type
_entity.pdbx_description
1 polymer ?
#
loop_
_entity_poly.entity_id
_entity_poly.type
_entity_poly.pdbx_seq_one_letter_code
_entity_poly.pdbx_strand_id
1 'polypeptide(L)'
;GMPDWWEVLHGFNQRDPDDAHQDKDNDGFTNLEEFLADTNPSDPSSYPPPVSKFKLIQVKPRPVYFRLKSVNKFGEKYKFTLKDIRDGRDYYCEIGDAIGEHKIVAYEEKYEWVEDPRVGKRRKDISTLKLDRDGRITILTVSSDRVQGELLAELVFTIRDTNHKVSVDTEIQLLDNIYKVIDITMDSVILLDESLNKKTTVRTSGAISTAFEDTEPSETESELSTETGTTSDLNLE
;
A
#
# COMPACT_ATOMS: atom_id res chain seq x y z
N GLY A 1 -24.33 15.86 -7.06
CA GLY A 1 -24.74 17.04 -6.29
C GLY A 1 -24.39 16.83 -4.83
N MET A 2 -24.27 17.92 -4.09
CA MET A 2 -24.06 17.93 -2.64
C MET A 2 -25.42 18.14 -1.95
N PRO A 3 -25.55 17.96 -0.63
CA PRO A 3 -26.82 18.21 0.04
C PRO A 3 -27.20 19.70 0.04
N ASP A 4 -28.49 20.01 -0.19
CA ASP A 4 -29.00 21.39 -0.25
C ASP A 4 -28.57 22.26 0.95
N TRP A 5 -28.55 21.68 2.16
CA TRP A 5 -28.17 22.40 3.38
C TRP A 5 -26.70 22.84 3.36
N TRP A 6 -25.82 22.02 2.78
CA TRP A 6 -24.40 22.31 2.65
C TRP A 6 -24.17 23.32 1.52
N GLU A 7 -24.92 23.17 0.43
CA GLU A 7 -24.92 24.14 -0.67
C GLU A 7 -25.37 25.53 -0.21
N VAL A 8 -26.41 25.64 0.61
CA VAL A 8 -26.82 26.92 1.25
C VAL A 8 -25.71 27.48 2.13
N LEU A 9 -25.12 26.65 2.99
CA LEU A 9 -24.12 27.08 3.96
C LEU A 9 -22.88 27.69 3.29
N HIS A 10 -22.45 27.08 2.18
CA HIS A 10 -21.27 27.51 1.44
C HIS A 10 -21.60 28.37 0.21
N GLY A 11 -22.86 28.80 0.05
CA GLY A 11 -23.25 29.75 -1.00
C GLY A 11 -23.21 29.19 -2.42
N PHE A 12 -23.41 27.89 -2.59
CA PHE A 12 -23.62 27.21 -3.86
C PHE A 12 -25.10 27.27 -4.30
N ASN A 13 -25.35 26.98 -5.57
CA ASN A 13 -26.68 26.93 -6.14
C ASN A 13 -27.27 25.52 -6.00
N GLN A 14 -28.27 25.36 -5.14
CA GLN A 14 -28.99 24.08 -4.91
C GLN A 14 -29.61 23.45 -6.17
N ARG A 15 -29.71 24.20 -7.26
CA ARG A 15 -30.27 23.74 -8.53
C ARG A 15 -29.19 23.37 -9.54
N ASP A 16 -27.93 23.56 -9.19
CA ASP A 16 -26.78 23.31 -10.04
C ASP A 16 -25.92 22.17 -9.48
N PRO A 17 -26.12 20.93 -9.97
CA PRO A 17 -25.32 19.80 -9.50
C PRO A 17 -23.84 19.89 -9.92
N ASP A 18 -23.48 20.75 -10.88
CA ASP A 18 -22.11 20.91 -11.35
C ASP A 18 -21.24 21.69 -10.34
N ASP A 19 -21.85 22.41 -9.39
CA ASP A 19 -21.15 23.01 -8.26
C ASP A 19 -20.34 21.97 -7.48
N ALA A 20 -20.80 20.71 -7.43
CA ALA A 20 -20.08 19.61 -6.79
C ALA A 20 -18.72 19.30 -7.43
N HIS A 21 -18.54 19.62 -8.72
CA HIS A 21 -17.31 19.34 -9.49
C HIS A 21 -16.39 20.55 -9.63
N GLN A 22 -16.83 21.72 -9.17
CA GLN A 22 -16.02 22.92 -9.15
C GLN A 22 -15.05 22.89 -7.96
N ASP A 23 -13.98 23.66 -8.09
CA ASP A 23 -13.01 23.97 -7.05
C ASP A 23 -13.18 25.46 -6.74
N LYS A 24 -13.90 25.77 -5.66
CA LYS A 24 -14.34 27.15 -5.40
C LYS A 24 -13.19 28.04 -4.92
N ASP A 25 -12.23 27.50 -4.19
CA ASP A 25 -11.15 28.26 -3.57
C ASP A 25 -9.78 28.04 -4.23
N ASN A 26 -9.70 27.16 -5.23
CA ASN A 26 -8.56 26.86 -6.08
C ASN A 26 -7.41 26.15 -5.36
N ASP A 27 -7.72 25.27 -4.41
CA ASP A 27 -6.75 24.45 -3.70
C ASP A 27 -6.44 23.09 -4.40
N GLY A 28 -7.21 22.76 -5.46
CA GLY A 28 -7.10 21.53 -6.24
C GLY A 28 -8.09 20.42 -5.84
N PHE A 29 -8.99 20.68 -4.89
CA PHE A 29 -10.08 19.81 -4.48
C PHE A 29 -11.43 20.31 -5.00
N THR A 30 -12.30 19.37 -5.32
CA THR A 30 -13.67 19.68 -5.69
C THR A 30 -14.50 19.89 -4.44
N ASN A 31 -15.52 20.75 -4.54
CA ASN A 31 -16.46 21.01 -3.44
C ASN A 31 -17.06 19.70 -2.87
N LEU A 32 -17.27 18.68 -3.71
CA LEU A 32 -17.74 17.37 -3.25
C LEU A 32 -16.69 16.60 -2.43
N GLU A 33 -15.42 16.61 -2.85
CA GLU A 33 -14.34 15.97 -2.08
C GLU A 33 -14.19 16.63 -0.70
N GLU A 34 -14.37 17.94 -0.64
CA GLU A 34 -14.35 18.71 0.60
C GLU A 34 -15.55 18.42 1.50
N PHE A 35 -16.76 18.36 0.92
CA PHE A 35 -17.96 17.92 1.65
C PHE A 35 -17.74 16.53 2.28
N LEU A 36 -17.18 15.58 1.54
CA LEU A 36 -16.91 14.22 2.02
C LEU A 36 -15.81 14.15 3.08
N ALA A 37 -14.96 15.17 3.16
CA ALA A 37 -13.87 15.27 4.12
C ALA A 37 -14.18 16.19 5.31
N ASP A 38 -15.39 16.75 5.37
CA ASP A 38 -15.80 17.78 6.33
C ASP A 38 -14.86 19.00 6.34
N THR A 39 -14.41 19.44 5.17
CA THR A 39 -13.58 20.65 5.00
C THR A 39 -14.35 21.83 4.40
N ASN A 40 -13.79 23.03 4.52
CA ASN A 40 -14.43 24.27 4.09
C ASN A 40 -14.05 24.65 2.63
N PRO A 41 -14.99 24.56 1.67
CA PRO A 41 -14.79 24.84 0.24
C PRO A 41 -14.68 26.32 -0.11
N SER A 42 -14.25 27.14 0.83
CA SER A 42 -14.10 28.59 0.67
C SER A 42 -12.85 29.08 1.37
N ASP A 43 -12.00 28.16 1.84
CA ASP A 43 -10.78 28.41 2.56
C ASP A 43 -9.67 27.48 2.00
N PRO A 44 -8.76 28.01 1.17
CA PRO A 44 -7.69 27.23 0.55
C PRO A 44 -6.71 26.56 1.53
N SER A 45 -6.80 26.88 2.83
CA SER A 45 -6.01 26.24 3.88
C SER A 45 -6.73 25.06 4.56
N SER A 46 -8.00 24.84 4.22
CA SER A 46 -8.87 23.81 4.76
C SER A 46 -9.18 22.77 3.69
N TYR A 47 -8.26 21.82 3.47
CA TYR A 47 -8.39 20.83 2.41
C TYR A 47 -8.39 19.38 2.89
N PRO A 48 -8.96 18.43 2.12
CA PRO A 48 -8.87 17.01 2.38
C PRO A 48 -7.42 16.51 2.39
N PRO A 49 -7.12 15.33 2.96
CA PRO A 49 -5.77 14.78 2.95
C PRO A 49 -5.18 14.73 1.52
N PRO A 50 -4.05 15.41 1.24
CA PRO A 50 -3.46 15.49 -0.11
C PRO A 50 -3.17 14.15 -0.77
N VAL A 51 -2.96 13.11 0.04
CA VAL A 51 -2.79 11.74 -0.43
C VAL A 51 -3.98 11.21 -1.25
N SER A 52 -5.20 11.75 -1.09
CA SER A 52 -6.37 11.35 -1.90
C SER A 52 -6.23 11.72 -3.38
N LYS A 53 -5.37 12.68 -3.69
CA LYS A 53 -5.05 13.15 -5.06
C LYS A 53 -3.84 12.42 -5.65
N PHE A 54 -3.31 11.41 -4.97
CA PHE A 54 -2.33 10.51 -5.58
C PHE A 54 -3.01 9.45 -6.44
N LYS A 55 -2.43 9.22 -7.62
CA LYS A 55 -2.73 8.06 -8.44
C LYS A 55 -1.48 7.24 -8.67
N LEU A 56 -1.60 5.92 -8.53
CA LEU A 56 -0.53 4.98 -8.84
C LEU A 56 -0.53 4.69 -10.35
N ILE A 57 0.50 5.17 -11.03
CA ILE A 57 0.68 5.00 -12.47
C ILE A 57 1.16 3.58 -12.78
N GLN A 58 2.21 3.13 -12.10
CA GLN A 58 2.78 1.81 -12.30
C GLN A 58 3.67 1.40 -11.14
N VAL A 59 3.85 0.09 -10.99
CA VAL A 59 4.87 -0.51 -10.14
C VAL A 59 5.80 -1.34 -11.02
N LYS A 60 7.10 -1.09 -10.92
CA LYS A 60 8.15 -1.77 -11.67
C LYS A 60 9.06 -2.53 -10.71
N PRO A 61 9.29 -3.83 -10.93
CA PRO A 61 10.32 -4.53 -10.20
C PRO A 61 11.69 -3.98 -10.59
N ARG A 62 12.53 -3.71 -9.60
CA ARG A 62 13.96 -3.44 -9.75
C ARG A 62 14.73 -4.63 -9.19
N PRO A 63 14.90 -5.70 -10.00
CA PRO A 63 15.57 -6.90 -9.54
C PRO A 63 17.04 -6.61 -9.21
N VAL A 64 17.49 -7.16 -8.10
CA VAL A 64 18.90 -7.37 -7.80
C VAL A 64 19.28 -8.73 -8.38
N TYR A 65 20.20 -8.68 -9.33
CA TYR A 65 20.68 -9.86 -10.05
C TYR A 65 21.74 -10.65 -9.28
N PHE A 66 21.97 -10.33 -8.00
CA PHE A 66 22.88 -11.06 -7.14
C PHE A 66 22.10 -12.04 -6.26
N ARG A 67 22.56 -13.30 -6.25
CA ARG A 67 22.09 -14.33 -5.32
C ARG A 67 23.17 -14.60 -4.29
N LEU A 68 22.82 -14.56 -3.01
CA LEU A 68 23.71 -14.97 -1.95
C LEU A 68 23.91 -16.49 -1.96
N LYS A 69 25.09 -16.92 -2.40
CA LYS A 69 25.46 -18.34 -2.58
C LYS A 69 25.99 -18.95 -1.29
N SER A 70 26.76 -18.20 -0.52
CA SER A 70 27.29 -18.67 0.78
C SER A 70 27.67 -17.50 1.67
N VAL A 71 27.55 -17.71 2.99
CA VAL A 71 28.09 -16.84 4.02
C VAL A 71 29.09 -17.64 4.85
N ASN A 72 30.31 -17.14 5.01
CA ASN A 72 31.34 -17.76 5.82
C ASN A 72 31.80 -16.78 6.90
N LYS A 73 31.77 -17.21 8.16
CA LYS A 73 32.25 -16.43 9.30
C LYS A 73 33.72 -16.71 9.57
N PHE A 74 34.52 -15.66 9.68
CA PHE A 74 35.96 -15.71 9.97
C PHE A 74 36.24 -14.79 11.17
N GLY A 75 36.18 -15.37 12.38
CA GLY A 75 36.24 -14.58 13.62
C GLY A 75 35.03 -13.66 13.73
N GLU A 76 35.28 -12.35 13.77
CA GLU A 76 34.24 -11.31 13.80
C GLU A 76 33.78 -10.84 12.42
N LYS A 77 34.46 -11.28 11.35
CA LYS A 77 34.15 -10.87 9.97
C LYS A 77 33.29 -11.90 9.26
N TYR A 78 32.52 -11.44 8.28
CA TYR A 78 31.79 -12.28 7.35
C TYR A 78 32.35 -12.10 5.94
N LYS A 79 32.52 -13.21 5.23
CA LYS A 79 32.77 -13.27 3.79
C LYS A 79 31.57 -13.85 3.08
N PHE A 80 31.17 -13.19 2.00
CA PHE A 80 30.03 -13.54 1.19
C PHE A 80 30.49 -14.02 -0.18
N THR A 81 29.82 -15.04 -0.70
CA THR A 81 29.89 -15.38 -2.12
C THR A 81 28.57 -15.00 -2.76
N LEU A 82 28.59 -14.05 -3.68
CA LEU A 82 27.43 -13.60 -4.45
C LEU A 82 27.54 -14.11 -5.88
N LYS A 83 26.49 -14.74 -6.40
CA LYS A 83 26.43 -15.14 -7.80
C LYS A 83 25.59 -14.13 -8.58
N ASP A 84 26.17 -13.53 -9.61
CA ASP A 84 25.39 -12.78 -10.59
C ASP A 84 24.63 -13.76 -11.47
N ILE A 85 23.31 -13.69 -11.45
CA ILE A 85 22.44 -14.63 -12.15
C ILE A 85 22.31 -14.31 -13.65
N ARG A 86 22.83 -13.16 -14.11
CA ARG A 86 22.80 -12.75 -15.52
C ARG A 86 23.90 -13.44 -16.32
N ASP A 87 25.13 -13.39 -15.79
CA ASP A 87 26.33 -13.90 -16.46
C ASP A 87 26.92 -15.14 -15.76
N GLY A 88 26.42 -15.49 -14.58
CA GLY A 88 26.85 -16.64 -13.80
C GLY A 88 28.13 -16.41 -12.98
N ARG A 89 28.68 -15.20 -12.94
CA ARG A 89 29.93 -14.88 -12.23
C ARG A 89 29.75 -14.94 -10.71
N ASP A 90 30.72 -15.54 -10.03
CA ASP A 90 30.81 -15.50 -8.57
C ASP A 90 31.68 -14.31 -8.13
N TYR A 91 31.21 -13.59 -7.11
CA TYR A 91 31.87 -12.48 -6.44
C TYR A 91 32.14 -12.87 -4.99
N TYR A 92 33.37 -12.65 -4.54
CA TYR A 92 33.79 -12.89 -3.16
C TYR A 92 34.00 -11.54 -2.50
N CYS A 93 33.26 -11.27 -1.43
CA CYS A 93 33.12 -9.92 -0.90
C CYS A 93 32.92 -9.91 0.62
N GLU A 94 33.24 -8.78 1.24
CA GLU A 94 33.04 -8.48 2.66
C GLU A 94 32.10 -7.25 2.81
N ILE A 95 31.72 -6.93 4.05
CA ILE A 95 31.00 -5.69 4.33
C ILE A 95 31.89 -4.50 3.91
N GLY A 96 31.32 -3.58 3.14
CA GLY A 96 32.00 -2.42 2.58
C GLY A 96 32.37 -2.54 1.11
N ASP A 97 32.45 -3.75 0.56
CA ASP A 97 32.82 -3.98 -0.84
C ASP A 97 31.70 -3.55 -1.80
N ALA A 98 32.10 -3.12 -3.00
CA ALA A 98 31.20 -2.80 -4.10
C ALA A 98 31.13 -3.95 -5.12
N ILE A 99 29.92 -4.30 -5.53
CA ILE A 99 29.60 -5.33 -6.53
C ILE A 99 28.65 -4.75 -7.58
N GLY A 100 29.21 -4.45 -8.75
CA GLY A 100 28.50 -3.69 -9.79
C GLY A 100 28.11 -2.31 -9.26
N GLU A 101 26.82 -2.01 -9.25
CA GLU A 101 26.27 -0.73 -8.79
C GLU A 101 25.84 -0.77 -7.31
N HIS A 102 26.11 -1.85 -6.59
CA HIS A 102 25.66 -2.04 -5.21
C HIS A 102 26.85 -2.10 -4.26
N LYS A 103 26.69 -1.58 -3.04
CA LYS A 103 27.64 -1.68 -1.94
C LYS A 103 27.08 -2.57 -0.85
N ILE A 104 27.89 -3.47 -0.31
CA ILE A 104 27.47 -4.32 0.82
C ILE A 104 27.58 -3.49 2.09
N VAL A 105 26.46 -3.27 2.78
CA VAL A 105 26.45 -2.36 3.94
C VAL A 105 26.21 -3.05 5.27
N ALA A 106 25.49 -4.17 5.29
CA ALA A 106 25.24 -4.91 6.52
C ALA A 106 24.85 -6.35 6.26
N TYR A 107 25.06 -7.19 7.27
CA TYR A 107 24.58 -8.56 7.34
C TYR A 107 23.94 -8.80 8.70
N GLU A 108 22.73 -9.34 8.70
CA GLU A 108 22.00 -9.70 9.92
C GLU A 108 21.76 -11.21 9.92
N GLU A 109 22.40 -11.89 10.87
CA GLU A 109 22.25 -13.33 11.06
C GLU A 109 20.90 -13.61 11.75
N LYS A 110 20.00 -14.33 11.06
CA LYS A 110 18.64 -14.59 11.54
C LYS A 110 18.20 -16.01 11.23
N TYR A 111 17.53 -16.62 12.19
CA TYR A 111 17.00 -17.98 12.09
C TYR A 111 15.53 -18.03 12.49
N GLU A 112 14.77 -18.88 11.82
CA GLU A 112 13.37 -19.12 12.11
C GLU A 112 13.12 -20.63 12.27
N TRP A 113 12.29 -21.00 13.25
CA TRP A 113 11.83 -22.37 13.38
C TRP A 113 10.65 -22.59 12.44
N VAL A 114 10.81 -23.48 11.48
CA VAL A 114 9.77 -23.82 10.50
C VAL A 114 9.35 -25.26 10.69
N GLU A 115 8.05 -25.49 10.66
CA GLU A 115 7.47 -26.83 10.71
C GLU A 115 7.51 -27.45 9.31
N ASP A 116 8.21 -28.57 9.18
CA ASP A 116 8.33 -29.32 7.95
C ASP A 116 7.55 -30.64 8.07
N PRO A 117 6.57 -30.91 7.19
CA PRO A 117 5.75 -32.13 7.27
C PRO A 117 6.56 -33.44 7.25
N ARG A 118 7.80 -33.41 6.75
CA ARG A 118 8.65 -34.62 6.60
C ARG A 118 9.64 -34.82 7.74
N VAL A 119 10.11 -33.74 8.36
CA VAL A 119 11.21 -33.76 9.34
C VAL A 119 10.87 -33.03 10.65
N GLY A 120 9.65 -32.54 10.82
CA GLY A 120 9.21 -31.80 11.99
C GLY A 120 9.80 -30.38 12.04
N LYS A 121 9.93 -29.83 13.24
CA LYS A 121 10.48 -28.47 13.43
C LYS A 121 11.97 -28.44 13.10
N ARG A 122 12.34 -27.61 12.12
CA ARG A 122 13.73 -27.38 11.74
C ARG A 122 14.07 -25.90 11.72
N ARG A 123 15.34 -25.58 11.96
CA ARG A 123 15.85 -24.22 11.88
C ARG A 123 16.08 -23.85 10.40
N LYS A 124 15.43 -22.81 9.92
CA LYS A 124 15.62 -22.20 8.61
C LYS A 124 16.50 -20.97 8.77
N ASP A 125 17.56 -20.88 7.97
CA ASP A 125 18.38 -19.68 7.87
C ASP A 125 17.63 -18.64 7.04
N ILE A 126 17.29 -17.50 7.67
CA ILE A 126 16.63 -16.36 7.06
C ILE A 126 17.49 -15.10 7.20
N SER A 127 18.80 -15.28 7.29
CA SER A 127 19.74 -14.18 7.41
C SER A 127 19.66 -13.27 6.18
N THR A 128 19.89 -11.99 6.40
CA THR A 128 19.72 -10.94 5.38
C THR A 128 21.04 -10.23 5.12
N LEU A 129 21.34 -10.00 3.85
CA LEU A 129 22.43 -9.16 3.38
C LEU A 129 21.85 -7.89 2.77
N LYS A 130 22.26 -6.74 3.27
CA LYS A 130 21.80 -5.42 2.82
C LYS A 130 22.78 -4.86 1.78
N LEU A 131 22.22 -4.51 0.63
CA LEU A 131 22.92 -3.91 -0.50
C LEU A 131 22.41 -2.49 -0.70
N ASP A 132 23.31 -1.52 -0.60
CA ASP A 132 23.03 -0.12 -0.88
C ASP A 132 23.29 0.19 -2.36
N ARG A 133 22.36 0.87 -3.01
CA ARG A 133 22.56 1.48 -4.32
C ARG A 133 21.99 2.89 -4.30
N ASP A 134 22.88 3.88 -4.37
CA ASP A 134 22.52 5.30 -4.39
C ASP A 134 21.65 5.73 -3.19
N GLY A 135 21.89 5.15 -2.00
CA GLY A 135 21.14 5.42 -0.76
C GLY A 135 19.91 4.53 -0.55
N ARG A 136 19.66 3.56 -1.44
CA ARG A 136 18.52 2.61 -1.34
C ARG A 136 18.99 1.23 -0.95
N ILE A 137 18.41 0.69 0.11
CA ILE A 137 18.78 -0.60 0.69
C ILE A 137 17.90 -1.72 0.16
N THR A 138 18.48 -2.59 -0.67
CA THR A 138 17.86 -3.85 -1.06
C THR A 138 18.32 -4.99 -0.17
N ILE A 139 17.40 -5.89 0.20
CA ILE A 139 17.67 -7.03 1.06
C ILE A 139 17.76 -8.32 0.24
N LEU A 140 18.85 -9.07 0.44
CA LEU A 140 19.00 -10.44 -0.03
C LEU A 140 18.90 -11.41 1.14
N THR A 141 17.93 -12.32 1.12
CA THR A 141 17.77 -13.41 2.08
C THR A 141 18.55 -14.64 1.63
N VAL A 142 19.34 -15.25 2.53
CA VAL A 142 20.21 -16.42 2.25
C VAL A 142 19.45 -17.60 1.64
N SER A 143 18.23 -17.89 2.08
CA SER A 143 17.47 -19.06 1.64
C SER A 143 16.59 -18.84 0.40
N SER A 144 16.68 -17.68 -0.26
CA SER A 144 15.82 -17.37 -1.40
C SER A 144 16.51 -17.74 -2.73
N ASP A 145 15.86 -18.62 -3.50
CA ASP A 145 16.24 -18.99 -4.86
C ASP A 145 15.61 -18.08 -5.93
N ARG A 146 14.66 -17.24 -5.51
CA ARG A 146 13.99 -16.27 -6.38
C ARG A 146 14.86 -15.04 -6.59
N VAL A 147 14.66 -14.38 -7.74
CA VAL A 147 15.20 -13.04 -7.97
C VAL A 147 14.63 -12.10 -6.93
N GLN A 148 15.50 -11.48 -6.14
CA GLN A 148 15.14 -10.53 -5.09
C GLN A 148 15.29 -9.11 -5.64
N GLY A 149 14.65 -8.13 -5.01
CA GLY A 149 14.69 -6.76 -5.51
C GLY A 149 13.71 -5.87 -4.78
N GLU A 150 13.81 -4.58 -5.08
CA GLU A 150 12.85 -3.58 -4.64
C GLU A 150 11.72 -3.44 -5.67
N LEU A 151 10.55 -3.02 -5.21
CA LEU A 151 9.52 -2.47 -6.08
C LEU A 151 9.68 -0.96 -6.14
N LEU A 152 9.70 -0.42 -7.35
CA LEU A 152 9.64 1.02 -7.59
C LEU A 152 8.23 1.38 -8.04
N ALA A 153 7.58 2.27 -7.32
CA ALA A 153 6.30 2.83 -7.71
C ALA A 153 6.47 4.21 -8.35
N GLU A 154 5.63 4.51 -9.33
CA GLU A 154 5.49 5.84 -9.91
C GLU A 154 4.10 6.37 -9.57
N LEU A 155 4.06 7.43 -8.77
CA LEU A 155 2.85 8.11 -8.34
C LEU A 155 2.74 9.44 -9.06
N VAL A 156 1.53 9.87 -9.40
CA VAL A 156 1.26 11.24 -9.86
C VAL A 156 0.36 11.94 -8.85
N PHE A 157 0.76 13.13 -8.42
CA PHE A 157 -0.06 14.00 -7.59
C PHE A 157 -0.86 14.95 -8.49
N THR A 158 -2.17 14.76 -8.56
CA THR A 158 -3.00 15.38 -9.60
C THR A 158 -3.20 16.88 -9.44
N ILE A 159 -3.00 17.44 -8.24
CA ILE A 159 -3.14 18.89 -8.00
C ILE A 159 -2.02 19.68 -8.71
N ARG A 160 -0.77 19.20 -8.65
CA ARG A 160 0.41 19.89 -9.21
C ARG A 160 1.00 19.22 -10.46
N ASP A 161 0.37 18.15 -10.93
CA ASP A 161 0.86 17.29 -12.02
C ASP A 161 2.33 16.85 -11.82
N THR A 162 2.67 16.51 -10.57
CA THR A 162 4.04 16.10 -10.22
C THR A 162 4.15 14.58 -10.13
N ASN A 163 5.17 14.03 -10.81
CA ASN A 163 5.50 12.61 -10.74
C ASN A 163 6.51 12.32 -9.63
N HIS A 164 6.25 11.26 -8.87
CA HIS A 164 7.06 10.80 -7.75
C HIS A 164 7.48 9.35 -7.98
N LYS A 165 8.78 9.10 -8.10
CA LYS A 165 9.36 7.76 -8.21
C LYS A 165 9.86 7.30 -6.87
N VAL A 166 9.17 6.35 -6.26
CA VAL A 166 9.34 6.01 -4.86
C VAL A 166 9.65 4.53 -4.64
N SER A 167 10.40 4.28 -3.58
CA SER A 167 10.62 2.95 -2.98
C SER A 167 10.12 2.99 -1.53
N VAL A 168 10.08 1.84 -0.86
CA VAL A 168 9.91 1.80 0.59
C VAL A 168 10.91 2.74 1.28
N ASP A 169 10.49 3.36 2.36
CA ASP A 169 11.18 4.40 3.14
C ASP A 169 11.36 5.76 2.45
N THR A 170 10.83 5.95 1.24
CA THR A 170 10.84 7.29 0.61
C THR A 170 9.87 8.23 1.33
N GLU A 171 10.35 9.42 1.71
CA GLU A 171 9.52 10.52 2.21
C GLU A 171 9.07 11.43 1.07
N ILE A 172 7.82 11.85 1.10
CA ILE A 172 7.19 12.70 0.09
C ILE A 172 6.48 13.84 0.81
N GLN A 173 6.88 15.06 0.51
CA GLN A 173 6.15 16.24 0.96
C GLN A 173 5.02 16.54 -0.02
N LEU A 174 3.79 16.61 0.49
CA LEU A 174 2.60 17.03 -0.23
C LEU A 174 1.96 18.20 0.49
N LEU A 175 2.01 19.37 -0.13
CA LEU A 175 1.61 20.62 0.51
C LEU A 175 2.35 20.76 1.87
N ASP A 176 1.61 20.81 2.97
CA ASP A 176 2.14 20.93 4.33
C ASP A 176 2.34 19.58 5.05
N ASN A 177 1.97 18.46 4.41
CA ASN A 177 2.05 17.12 5.01
C ASN A 177 3.26 16.32 4.49
N ILE A 178 3.86 15.51 5.36
CA ILE A 178 4.92 14.56 5.00
C ILE A 178 4.34 13.15 5.05
N TYR A 179 4.51 12.43 3.94
CA TYR A 179 4.10 11.04 3.79
C TYR A 179 5.31 10.15 3.63
N LYS A 180 5.38 9.06 4.40
CA LYS A 180 6.40 8.03 4.25
C LYS A 180 5.84 6.80 3.54
N VAL A 181 6.54 6.30 2.53
CA VAL A 181 6.20 5.03 1.88
C VAL A 181 6.59 3.88 2.79
N ILE A 182 5.61 3.12 3.28
CA ILE A 182 5.85 2.02 4.22
C ILE A 182 5.79 0.65 3.55
N ASP A 183 5.05 0.52 2.45
CA ASP A 183 4.94 -0.73 1.71
C ASP A 183 4.60 -0.48 0.25
N ILE A 184 5.06 -1.37 -0.62
CA ILE A 184 4.74 -1.38 -2.05
C ILE A 184 4.43 -2.82 -2.44
N THR A 185 3.26 -3.04 -3.02
CA THR A 185 2.89 -4.29 -3.71
C THR A 185 2.84 -4.04 -5.21
N MET A 186 2.61 -5.07 -6.03
CA MET A 186 2.51 -4.90 -7.48
C MET A 186 1.32 -4.03 -7.93
N ASP A 187 0.32 -3.85 -7.06
CA ASP A 187 -0.94 -3.17 -7.33
C ASP A 187 -1.21 -1.98 -6.39
N SER A 188 -0.39 -1.78 -5.36
CA SER A 188 -0.64 -0.74 -4.38
C SER A 188 0.63 -0.17 -3.73
N VAL A 189 0.50 1.05 -3.22
CA VAL A 189 1.48 1.71 -2.36
C VAL A 189 0.79 2.12 -1.07
N ILE A 190 1.40 1.81 0.07
CA ILE A 190 0.91 2.26 1.37
C ILE A 190 1.77 3.44 1.83
N LEU A 191 1.10 4.57 2.06
CA LEU A 191 1.67 5.82 2.56
C LEU A 191 1.23 6.02 4.01
N LEU A 192 2.15 6.45 4.87
CA LEU A 192 1.90 6.86 6.25
C LEU A 192 1.98 8.38 6.33
N ASP A 193 0.90 9.02 6.74
CA ASP A 193 0.91 10.40 7.21
C ASP A 193 1.61 10.45 8.56
N GLU A 194 2.77 11.11 8.66
CA GLU A 194 3.54 11.14 9.91
C GLU A 194 2.89 12.00 11.00
N SER A 195 2.12 13.02 10.60
CA SER A 195 1.48 13.94 11.54
C SER A 195 0.25 13.31 12.21
N LEU A 196 -0.51 12.53 11.43
CA LEU A 196 -1.75 11.89 11.89
C LEU A 196 -1.58 10.42 12.23
N ASN A 197 -0.40 9.84 11.97
CA ASN A 197 -0.13 8.40 12.05
C ASN A 197 -1.17 7.56 11.28
N LYS A 198 -1.68 8.11 10.17
CA LYS A 198 -2.76 7.52 9.36
C LYS A 198 -2.17 6.87 8.12
N LYS A 199 -2.52 5.60 7.88
CA LYS A 199 -2.12 4.87 6.68
C LYS A 199 -3.15 5.07 5.56
N THR A 200 -2.68 5.20 4.33
CA THR A 200 -3.53 5.29 3.13
C THR A 200 -2.95 4.43 2.02
N THR A 201 -3.80 3.63 1.38
CA THR A 201 -3.41 2.74 0.29
C THR A 201 -3.81 3.38 -1.03
N VAL A 202 -2.83 3.65 -1.89
CA VAL A 202 -3.03 4.10 -3.27
C VAL A 202 -2.92 2.89 -4.17
N ARG A 203 -4.01 2.54 -4.86
CA ARG A 203 -4.06 1.39 -5.79
C ARG A 203 -3.87 1.83 -7.24
N THR A 204 -3.38 0.94 -8.08
CA THR A 204 -3.41 1.12 -9.53
C THR A 204 -4.88 1.27 -9.95
N SER A 205 -5.18 2.28 -10.77
CA SER A 205 -6.54 2.45 -11.29
C SER A 205 -6.83 1.33 -12.30
N GLY A 206 -7.35 0.22 -11.78
CA GLY A 206 -7.79 -0.95 -12.54
C GLY A 206 -8.90 -1.68 -11.78
N ALA A 207 -10.13 -1.20 -11.92
CA ALA A 207 -11.39 -1.79 -11.44
C ALA A 207 -11.62 -1.86 -9.90
N ILE A 208 -12.91 -1.77 -9.59
CA ILE A 208 -13.55 -1.58 -8.27
C ILE A 208 -13.38 -2.82 -7.38
N SER A 209 -13.07 -2.60 -6.10
CA SER A 209 -13.63 -3.43 -5.01
C SER A 209 -13.69 -2.60 -3.73
N THR A 210 -14.86 -2.01 -3.49
CA THR A 210 -15.36 -1.76 -2.14
C THR A 210 -15.70 -3.12 -1.55
N ALA A 211 -14.85 -3.62 -0.64
CA ALA A 211 -15.29 -4.66 0.28
C ALA A 211 -16.19 -3.97 1.32
N PHE A 212 -17.50 -4.04 1.09
CA PHE A 212 -18.48 -3.89 2.16
C PHE A 212 -18.36 -5.13 3.05
N GLU A 213 -18.31 -4.92 4.36
CA GLU A 213 -18.51 -5.96 5.36
C GLU A 213 -19.94 -6.50 5.22
N ASP A 214 -20.08 -7.64 4.53
CA ASP A 214 -21.29 -8.46 4.61
C ASP A 214 -21.39 -8.99 6.05
N THR A 215 -22.27 -8.37 6.83
CA THR A 215 -22.73 -8.95 8.10
C THR A 215 -23.78 -9.98 7.72
N GLU A 216 -23.45 -11.27 7.87
CA GLU A 216 -24.40 -12.38 7.72
C GLU A 216 -25.63 -12.16 8.63
N PRO A 217 -26.87 -12.34 8.13
CA PRO A 217 -28.00 -12.48 9.03
C PRO A 217 -28.02 -13.92 9.57
N SER A 218 -27.89 -14.03 10.89
CA SER A 218 -28.13 -15.27 11.63
C SER A 218 -29.58 -15.70 11.45
N GLU A 219 -29.80 -16.82 10.77
CA GLU A 219 -31.05 -17.56 10.85
C GLU A 219 -31.17 -18.18 12.25
N THR A 220 -32.16 -17.72 13.02
CA THR A 220 -32.70 -18.48 14.14
C THR A 220 -34.14 -18.83 13.82
N GLU A 221 -34.33 -20.11 13.52
CA GLU A 221 -35.62 -20.78 13.55
C GLU A 221 -36.30 -20.60 14.90
N SER A 222 -37.60 -20.32 14.88
CA SER A 222 -38.49 -20.61 15.99
C SER A 222 -39.80 -21.13 15.43
N GLU A 223 -39.97 -22.45 15.51
CA GLU A 223 -41.25 -23.14 15.42
C GLU A 223 -42.20 -22.62 16.51
N LEU A 224 -43.48 -22.39 16.18
CA LEU A 224 -44.57 -22.93 17.01
C LEU A 224 -45.89 -22.98 16.23
N SER A 225 -46.46 -24.18 16.23
CA SER A 225 -47.77 -24.57 15.74
C SER A 225 -48.92 -23.90 16.52
N THR A 226 -50.08 -23.72 15.88
CA THR A 226 -51.36 -24.37 16.28
C THR A 226 -52.54 -24.03 15.34
N GLU A 227 -53.33 -25.09 15.07
CA GLU A 227 -54.81 -25.13 15.02
C GLU A 227 -55.54 -24.40 13.88
N THR A 228 -55.99 -25.13 12.85
CA THR A 228 -57.33 -25.78 12.71
C THR A 228 -58.53 -24.84 12.67
N GLY A 229 -59.23 -24.87 11.52
CA GLY A 229 -60.68 -25.09 11.56
C GLY A 229 -61.61 -23.93 11.18
N THR A 230 -62.11 -24.02 9.93
CA THR A 230 -63.54 -23.96 9.56
C THR A 230 -64.25 -22.60 9.36
N THR A 231 -65.02 -22.57 8.26
CA THR A 231 -66.15 -21.70 7.88
C THR A 231 -65.76 -20.31 7.33
N SER A 232 -66.34 -19.75 6.27
CA SER A 232 -67.60 -20.00 5.58
C SER A 232 -67.51 -19.45 4.14
N ASP A 233 -67.96 -20.23 3.16
CA ASP A 233 -68.55 -19.69 1.94
C ASP A 233 -69.98 -19.24 2.26
N LEU A 234 -70.38 -18.04 1.84
CA LEU A 234 -71.75 -17.69 1.43
C LEU A 234 -71.84 -16.25 0.86
N ASN A 235 -72.07 -16.21 -0.46
CA ASN A 235 -73.07 -15.42 -1.19
C ASN A 235 -72.89 -13.94 -1.61
N LEU A 236 -73.50 -13.70 -2.79
CA LEU A 236 -73.92 -12.49 -3.51
C LEU A 236 -72.82 -11.86 -4.39
N GLU A 237 -72.95 -11.74 -5.71
CA GLU A 237 -74.10 -11.75 -6.64
C GLU A 237 -73.62 -12.16 -8.05
#